data_AF-A0A821MW18-F1
#
_entry.id   AF-A0A821MW18-F1
#
_cell.length_a   1.000
_cell.length_b   1.000
_cell.length_c   1.000
_cell.angle_alpha   90.00
_cell.angle_beta   90.00
_cell.angle_gamma   90.00
#
_symmetry.space_group_name_H-M   'P 1'
#
loop_
_entity.id
_entity.type
_entity.pdbx_description
1 polymer ?
#
loop_
_entity_poly.entity_id
_entity_poly.type
_entity_poly.pdbx_seq_one_letter_code
_entity_poly.pdbx_strand_id
1 'polypeptide(L)' 'MQVFLNELKENYVESVMISLPSYGAQLTLNEFIPLWRIIEDFIDKQKILSAGVCDFMLPLLSDLCDSAK' A
#
# COMPACT_ATOMS: atom_id res chain seq x y z
N MET A 1 9.24 -3.59 5.78
CA MET A 1 9.65 -2.18 5.63
C MET A 1 11.05 -1.90 6.18
N GLN A 2 11.35 -2.21 7.45
CA GLN A 2 12.70 -1.93 8.01
C GLN A 2 13.84 -2.61 7.21
N VAL A 3 13.64 -3.85 6.73
CA VAL A 3 14.61 -4.55 5.88
C VAL A 3 14.86 -3.79 4.57
N PHE A 4 13.79 -3.36 3.90
CA PHE A 4 13.86 -2.60 2.64
C PHE A 4 14.53 -1.22 2.82
N LEU A 5 14.18 -0.48 3.87
CA LEU A 5 14.81 0.80 4.20
C LEU A 5 16.31 0.63 4.49
N ASN A 6 16.69 -0.44 5.19
CA ASN A 6 18.09 -0.76 5.45
C ASN A 6 18.86 -1.11 4.15
N GLU A 7 18.24 -1.80 3.20
CA GLU A 7 18.82 -2.10 1.89
C GLU A 7 19.02 -0.83 1.06
N LEU A 8 18.05 0.09 1.09
CA LEU A 8 18.15 1.40 0.45
C LEU A 8 19.13 2.35 1.16
N LYS A 9 19.49 2.05 2.41
CA LYS A 9 20.24 2.94 3.33
C LYS A 9 19.52 4.26 3.57
N GLU A 10 18.20 4.23 3.55
CA GLU A 10 17.35 5.40 3.73
C GLU A 10 16.53 5.30 5.01
N ASN A 11 16.17 6.46 5.58
CA ASN A 11 15.38 6.51 6.82
C ASN A 11 13.87 6.43 6.57
N TYR A 12 13.45 6.80 5.36
CA TYR A 12 12.07 6.82 4.86
C TYR A 12 12.08 6.67 3.33
N VAL A 13 10.90 6.45 2.75
CA VAL A 13 10.69 6.54 1.30
C VAL A 13 9.60 7.56 0.98
N GLU A 14 9.74 8.24 -0.15
CA GLU A 14 8.76 9.24 -0.59
C GLU A 14 7.44 8.59 -1.00
N SER A 15 7.50 7.50 -1.77
CA SER A 15 6.30 6.83 -2.26
C SER A 15 6.44 5.32 -2.29
N VAL A 16 5.34 4.62 -2.02
CA VAL A 16 5.19 3.17 -2.19
C VAL A 16 3.94 2.90 -3.02
N MET A 17 4.07 2.05 -4.05
CA MET A 17 2.93 1.51 -4.78
C MET A 17 2.76 0.03 -4.47
N ILE A 18 1.53 -0.37 -4.13
CA ILE A 18 1.17 -1.78 -3.96
C ILE A 18 0.58 -2.29 -5.26
N SER A 19 1.23 -3.26 -5.89
CA SER A 19 0.73 -3.95 -7.07
C SER A 19 0.12 -5.29 -6.73
N LEU A 20 -0.80 -5.77 -7.57
CA LEU A 20 -1.24 -7.16 -7.51
C LEU A 20 -0.08 -8.10 -7.90
N PRO A 21 -0.06 -9.34 -7.36
CA PRO A 21 1.04 -10.28 -7.61
C PRO A 21 1.09 -10.78 -9.06
N SER A 22 -0.02 -10.71 -9.78
CA SER A 22 -0.10 -11.05 -11.21
C SER A 22 -1.25 -10.32 -11.90
N TYR A 23 -1.11 -10.13 -13.21
CA TYR A 23 -2.16 -9.56 -14.05
C TYR A 23 -3.41 -10.44 -14.00
N GLY A 24 -4.56 -9.83 -13.67
CA GLY A 24 -5.84 -10.53 -13.57
C GLY A 24 -6.06 -11.28 -12.24
N ALA A 25 -5.14 -11.19 -11.27
CA ALA A 25 -5.43 -11.63 -9.91
C ALA A 25 -6.64 -10.86 -9.37
N GLN A 26 -7.57 -11.56 -8.74
CA GLN A 26 -8.69 -10.94 -8.04
C GLN A 26 -8.34 -10.89 -6.55
N LEU A 27 -8.31 -9.68 -6.01
CA LEU A 27 -8.17 -9.44 -4.59
C LEU A 27 -9.46 -8.79 -4.11
N THR A 28 -10.07 -9.34 -3.07
CA THR A 28 -11.21 -8.70 -2.44
C THR A 28 -10.72 -7.57 -1.53
N LEU A 29 -11.58 -6.57 -1.29
CA LEU A 29 -11.27 -5.48 -0.36
C LEU A 29 -10.87 -6.01 1.02
N ASN A 30 -11.58 -7.02 1.53
CA ASN A 30 -11.33 -7.60 2.84
C ASN A 30 -9.94 -8.26 2.95
N GLU A 31 -9.41 -8.77 1.86
CA GLU A 31 -8.04 -9.31 1.81
C GLU A 31 -6.99 -8.19 1.73
N PHE A 32 -7.33 -7.06 1.11
CA PHE A 32 -6.41 -5.94 0.94
C PHE A 32 -6.33 -4.99 2.14
N ILE A 33 -7.45 -4.73 2.83
CA ILE A 33 -7.53 -3.77 3.95
C ILE A 33 -6.49 -4.02 5.04
N PRO A 34 -6.21 -5.25 5.48
CA PRO A 34 -5.14 -5.50 6.46
C PRO A 34 -3.77 -5.01 5.98
N LEU A 35 -3.44 -5.18 4.70
CA LEU A 35 -2.20 -4.67 4.12
C LEU A 35 -2.20 -3.15 4.05
N TRP A 36 -3.32 -2.55 3.63
CA TRP A 36 -3.45 -1.09 3.56
C TRP A 36 -3.24 -0.43 4.93
N ARG A 37 -3.83 -1.00 6.00
CA ARG A 37 -3.63 -0.52 7.37
C ARG A 37 -2.18 -0.56 7.82
N ILE A 38 -1.42 -1.57 7.39
CA ILE A 38 0.03 -1.64 7.68
C ILE A 38 0.76 -0.48 7.00
N ILE A 39 0.36 -0.10 5.78
CA ILE A 39 0.93 1.04 5.07
C ILE A 39 0.55 2.37 5.76
N GLU A 40 -0.70 2.54 6.15
CA GLU A 40 -1.15 3.69 6.96
C GLU A 40 -0.30 3.83 8.24
N ASP A 41 -0.05 2.71 8.93
CA ASP A 41 0.83 2.65 10.10
C ASP A 41 2.27 3.14 9.82
N PHE A 42 2.79 2.90 8.61
CA PHE A 42 4.11 3.38 8.19
C PHE A 42 4.10 4.85 7.78
N ILE A 43 2.99 5.34 7.25
CA ILE A 43 2.77 6.77 6.98
C ILE A 43 2.73 7.54 8.29
N ASP A 44 1.97 7.06 9.29
CA ASP A 44 1.89 7.66 10.63
C ASP A 44 3.26 7.73 11.31
N LYS A 45 4.10 6.72 11.09
CA LYS A 45 5.49 6.65 11.61
C LYS A 45 6.49 7.46 10.76
N GLN A 46 6.03 8.20 9.76
CA GLN A 46 6.85 8.98 8.81
C GLN A 46 7.95 8.14 8.13
N LYS A 47 7.67 6.86 7.89
CA LYS A 47 8.54 5.96 7.12
C LYS A 47 8.19 5.95 5.64
N ILE A 48 6.98 6.37 5.30
CA ILE A 48 6.47 6.53 3.94
C ILE A 48 5.77 7.88 3.89
N LEU A 49 6.04 8.72 2.88
CA LEU A 49 5.36 10.01 2.74
C LEU A 49 4.03 9.89 1.97
N SER A 50 3.96 8.97 1.00
CA SER A 50 2.78 8.74 0.18
C SER A 50 2.63 7.27 -0.19
N ALA A 51 1.39 6.80 -0.35
CA ALA A 51 1.13 5.45 -0.80
C ALA A 51 0.05 5.44 -1.89
N GLY A 52 0.14 4.46 -2.77
CA GLY A 52 -0.84 4.22 -3.82
C GLY A 52 -0.96 2.74 -4.16
N VAL A 53 -1.88 2.44 -5.07
CA VAL A 53 -2.10 1.09 -5.60
C VAL A 53 -1.93 1.06 -7.11
N CYS A 54 -1.48 -0.06 -7.64
CA CYS A 54 -1.31 -0.32 -9.07
C CYS A 54 -2.07 -1.59 -9.46
N ASP A 55 -2.64 -1.60 -10.66
CA ASP A 55 -3.41 -2.73 -11.23
C ASP A 55 -4.74 -3.03 -10.53
N PHE A 56 -5.27 -2.07 -9.77
CA PHE A 56 -6.58 -2.20 -9.12
C PHE A 56 -7.70 -1.87 -10.11
N MET A 57 -8.72 -2.73 -10.17
CA MET A 57 -9.94 -2.41 -10.92
C MET A 57 -10.73 -1.30 -10.23
N LEU A 58 -11.45 -0.49 -11.01
CA LEU A 58 -12.18 0.68 -10.51
C LEU A 58 -13.09 0.40 -9.30
N PRO A 59 -13.87 -0.70 -9.23
CA PRO A 59 -14.70 -0.98 -8.06
C PRO A 59 -13.87 -1.13 -6.78
N LEU A 60 -12.78 -1.90 -6.84
CA LEU A 60 -11.90 -2.11 -5.69
C LEU A 60 -11.18 -0.83 -5.28
N LEU A 61 -10.82 0.02 -6.24
CA LEU A 61 -10.24 1.33 -5.96
C LEU A 61 -11.25 2.25 -5.25
N SER A 62 -12.50 2.28 -5.71
CA SER A 62 -13.57 3.06 -5.05
C SER A 62 -13.80 2.59 -3.63
N ASP A 63 -13.95 1.28 -3.44
CA ASP A 63 -14.17 0.68 -2.12
C ASP A 63 -13.00 0.97 -1.16
N LEU A 64 -11.77 0.97 -1.67
CA LEU A 64 -10.58 1.35 -0.92
C LEU A 64 -10.60 2.83 -0.53
N CYS A 65 -10.94 3.73 -1.46
CA CYS A 65 -11.06 5.16 -1.18
C CYS A 65 -12.10 5.45 -0.09
N ASP A 66 -13.22 4.72 -0.08
CA ASP A 66 -14.27 4.86 0.94
C ASP A 66 -13.85 4.29 2.31
N SER A 67 -12.86 3.39 2.33
CA SER A 67 -12.39 2.69 3.54
C SER A 67 -11.08 3.24 4.14
N ALA A 68 -10.33 4.00 3.37
CA ALA A 68 -9.05 4.60 3.77
C ALA A 68 -9.28 5.78 4.75
N LYS A 69 -8.33 5.98 5.67
CA LYS A 69 -8.43 7.04 6.70
C LYS A 69 -7.81 8.36 6.29
#